data_AF-A0A933XIU6-F1
#
_entry.id   AF-A0A933XIU6-F1
#
_cell.length_a   1.000
_cell.length_b   1.000
_cell.length_c   1.000
_cell.angle_alpha   90.00
_cell.angle_beta   90.00
_cell.angle_gamma   90.00
#
_symmetry.space_group_name_H-M   'P 1'
#
loop_
_entity.id
_entity.type
_entity.pdbx_description
1 polymer ?
#
loop_
_entity_poly.entity_id
_entity_poly.type
_entity_poly.pdbx_seq_one_letter_code
_entity_poly.pdbx_strand_id
1 'polypeptide(L)' 'MSGLTQGELAMRLEVPQSWVSKVESGERVLSFVEVLEVCSALGISFRKLATQFKQGENEGK' A
#
# COMPACT_ATOMS: atom_id res chain seq x y z
N MET A 1 1.48 -1.41 -9.96
CA MET A 1 2.03 -2.25 -8.88
C MET A 1 3.01 -3.22 -9.50
N SER A 2 4.29 -3.10 -9.16
CA SER A 2 5.36 -3.93 -9.70
C SER A 2 5.27 -5.36 -9.15
N GLY A 3 4.88 -6.30 -10.00
CA GLY A 3 5.21 -7.71 -9.91
C GLY A 3 4.47 -8.60 -8.91
N LEU A 4 3.61 -8.06 -8.03
CA LEU A 4 2.84 -8.86 -7.07
C LEU A 4 1.35 -8.80 -7.37
N THR A 5 0.74 -9.97 -7.41
CA THR A 5 -0.72 -10.14 -7.38
C THR A 5 -1.28 -9.79 -6.00
N GLN A 6 -2.58 -9.49 -5.93
CA GLN A 6 -3.27 -9.27 -4.67
C GLN A 6 -3.12 -10.45 -3.71
N GLY A 7 -3.12 -11.68 -4.24
CA GLY A 7 -2.95 -12.91 -3.45
C GLY A 7 -1.56 -13.05 -2.84
N GLU A 8 -0.51 -12.70 -3.58
CA GLU A 8 0.87 -12.74 -3.07
C GLU A 8 1.11 -11.68 -2.01
N LEU A 9 0.57 -10.47 -2.17
CA LEU A 9 0.65 -9.44 -1.15
C LEU A 9 -0.12 -9.85 0.11
N ALA A 10 -1.31 -10.42 -0.05
CA ALA A 10 -2.12 -10.90 1.06
C ALA A 10 -1.41 -12.00 1.85
N MET A 11 -0.73 -12.93 1.16
CA MET A 11 0.08 -13.98 1.78
C MET A 11 1.23 -13.39 2.62
N ARG A 12 1.92 -12.36 2.12
CA ARG A 12 3.01 -11.69 2.86
C ARG A 12 2.53 -10.92 4.09
N LEU A 13 1.30 -10.44 4.06
CA LEU A 13 0.68 -9.69 5.14
C LEU A 13 -0.13 -10.56 6.10
N GLU A 14 -0.24 -11.87 5.83
CA GLU A 14 -1.06 -12.81 6.61
C GLU A 14 -2.53 -12.37 6.72
N VAL A 15 -3.08 -11.80 5.65
CA VAL A 15 -4.47 -11.33 5.55
C VAL A 15 -5.23 -12.04 4.43
N PRO A 16 -6.58 -12.01 4.42
CA PRO A 16 -7.36 -12.47 3.27
C PRO A 16 -7.08 -11.63 2.01
N GLN A 17 -7.10 -12.24 0.83
CA GLN A 17 -6.94 -11.50 -0.44
C GLN A 17 -7.95 -10.36 -0.58
N SER A 18 -9.18 -10.55 -0.14
CA SER A 18 -10.23 -9.51 -0.12
C SER A 18 -9.88 -8.29 0.74
N TRP A 19 -8.99 -8.42 1.72
CA TRP A 19 -8.43 -7.29 2.45
C TRP A 19 -7.62 -6.39 1.52
N VAL A 20 -6.72 -6.98 0.72
CA VAL A 20 -5.91 -6.25 -0.27
C VAL A 20 -6.80 -5.63 -1.35
N SER A 21 -7.80 -6.37 -1.83
CA SER A 21 -8.76 -5.84 -2.80
C SER A 21 -9.48 -4.59 -2.30
N LYS A 22 -9.90 -4.57 -1.02
CA LYS A 22 -10.57 -3.40 -0.42
C LYS A 22 -9.64 -2.20 -0.22
N VAL A 23 -8.37 -2.46 0.05
CA VAL A 23 -7.36 -1.40 0.13
C VAL A 23 -7.14 -0.78 -1.26
N GLU A 24 -6.98 -1.62 -2.29
CA GLU A 24 -6.76 -1.16 -3.66
C GLU A 24 -7.97 -0.45 -4.27
N SER A 25 -9.20 -0.86 -3.90
CA SER A 25 -10.43 -0.17 -4.33
C SER A 25 -10.74 1.09 -3.52
N GLY A 26 -10.02 1.34 -2.42
CA GLY A 26 -10.27 2.46 -1.50
C GLY A 26 -11.45 2.25 -0.54
N GLU A 27 -12.07 1.07 -0.53
CA GLU A 27 -13.12 0.69 0.43
C GLU A 27 -12.60 0.50 1.86
N ARG A 28 -11.27 0.31 2.02
CA ARG A 28 -10.61 0.19 3.32
C ARG A 28 -9.50 1.22 3.46
N VAL A 29 -9.64 2.07 4.46
CA VAL A 29 -8.55 2.94 4.94
C VAL A 29 -7.61 2.12 5.81
N LEU A 30 -6.31 2.25 5.54
CA LEU A 30 -5.26 1.66 6.35
C LEU A 30 -4.94 2.57 7.55
N SER A 31 -4.75 1.96 8.72
CA SER A 31 -4.05 2.60 9.82
C SER A 31 -2.59 2.84 9.47
N PHE A 32 -1.93 3.74 10.21
CA PHE A 32 -0.52 4.05 9.97
C PHE A 32 0.39 2.81 10.10
N VAL A 33 0.10 1.91 11.05
CA VAL A 33 0.86 0.67 11.24
C VAL A 33 0.68 -0.26 10.03
N GLU A 34 -0.54 -0.44 9.54
CA GLU A 34 -0.80 -1.25 8.34
C GLU A 34 -0.08 -0.67 7.09
N VAL A 35 0.03 0.67 6.98
CA VAL A 35 0.83 1.28 5.90
C VAL A 35 2.31 0.87 5.99
N LEU A 36 2.87 0.82 7.20
CA LEU A 36 4.27 0.38 7.40
C LEU A 36 4.45 -1.10 7.07
N GLU A 37 3.48 -1.95 7.44
CA GLU A 37 3.48 -3.38 7.11
C GLU A 37 3.41 -3.60 5.61
N VAL A 38 2.50 -2.91 4.91
CA VAL A 38 2.41 -2.93 3.44
C VAL A 38 3.71 -2.47 2.80
N CYS A 39 4.33 -1.41 3.29
CA CYS A 39 5.65 -0.97 2.80
C CYS A 39 6.71 -2.06 2.95
N SER A 40 6.76 -2.70 4.13
CA SER A 40 7.68 -3.80 4.41
C SER A 40 7.46 -5.00 3.48
N ALA A 41 6.20 -5.43 3.31
CA ALA A 41 5.83 -6.56 2.44
C ALA A 41 6.14 -6.32 0.95
N LEU A 42 6.12 -5.05 0.52
CA LEU A 42 6.49 -4.62 -0.82
C LEU A 42 8.00 -4.35 -0.98
N GLY A 43 8.78 -4.43 0.10
CA GLY A 43 10.22 -4.13 0.08
C GLY A 43 10.52 -2.65 -0.21
N ILE A 44 9.60 -1.74 0.13
CA ILE A 44 9.77 -0.30 -0.04
C ILE A 44 9.92 0.39 1.31
N SER A 45 10.76 1.42 1.38
CA SER A 45 10.81 2.27 2.59
C SER A 45 9.61 3.21 2.63
N PHE A 46 9.03 3.39 3.82
CA PHE A 46 7.97 4.41 4.03
C PHE A 46 8.42 5.81 3.61
N ARG A 47 9.71 6.15 3.83
CA ARG A 47 10.28 7.43 3.39
C ARG A 47 10.11 7.64 1.88
N LYS A 48 10.39 6.62 1.07
CA LYS A 48 10.23 6.68 -0.39
C LYS A 48 8.77 6.91 -0.77
N LEU A 49 7.84 6.21 -0.12
CA LEU A 49 6.40 6.39 -0.31
C LEU A 49 5.96 7.82 0.03
N ALA A 50 6.35 8.33 1.20
CA ALA A 50 6.00 9.67 1.66
C ALA A 50 6.57 10.78 0.75
N THR A 51 7.78 10.61 0.21
CA THR A 51 8.36 11.54 -0.76
C THR A 51 7.58 11.56 -2.07
N GLN A 52 7.11 10.41 -2.56
CA GLN A 52 6.29 10.32 -3.78
C GLN A 52 4.90 10.92 -3.59
N PHE A 53 4.29 10.74 -2.42
CA PHE A 53 2.98 11.33 -2.10
C PHE A 53 3.00 12.87 -2.21
N LYS A 54 4.06 13.52 -1.71
CA LYS A 54 4.24 14.97 -1.82
C LYS A 54 4.31 15.50 -3.26
N GLN A 55 4.63 14.67 -4.24
CA GLN A 55 4.73 15.10 -5.65
C GLN A 55 3.36 15.14 -6.36
N GLY A 56 2.35 14.43 -5.83
CA GLY A 56 0.97 14.51 -6.33
C GLY A 56 0.17 15.72 -5.83
N GLU A 57 0.68 16.45 -4.83
CA GLU A 57 0.03 17.66 -4.29
C GLU A 57 0.33 18.92 -5.12
N ASN A 58 1.13 18.83 -6.19
CA ASN A 58 1.50 19.96 -7.05
C ASN A 58 0.64 20.09 -8.33
N GLU A 59 -0.34 19.20 -8.54
CA GLU A 59 -1.28 19.25 -9.68
C GLU A 59 -2.67 19.79 -9.28
N GLY A 60 -2.73 20.56 -8.20
CA GLY A 60 -3.92 21.29 -7.75
C GLY A 60 -3.67 22.80 -7.64
N LYS A 61 -3.21 23.43 -8.72
CA LYS A 61 -3.32 24.87 -8.95
C LYS A 61 -4.05 25.13 -10.25
#